data_AF-A0A8T6N937-F1
#
_entry.id   AF-A0A8T6N937-F1
#
_cell.length_a   1.000
_cell.length_b   1.000
_cell.length_c   1.000
_cell.angle_alpha   90.00
_cell.angle_beta   90.00
_cell.angle_gamma   90.00
#
_symmetry.space_group_name_H-M   'P 1'
#
loop_
_entity.id
_entity.type
_entity.pdbx_description
1 polymer ?
#
loop_
_entity_poly.entity_id
_entity_poly.type
_entity_poly.pdbx_seq_one_letter_code
_entity_poly.pdbx_strand_id
1 'polypeptide(L)'
;MQFVVHTQVLENYGAHAESGRFADGMAYWKFKGGDTYVVTGLDRIQDAVAFVGAIALDNGIGWKEFPCHYTTYDEWLAELADDSEDYREYQMESAIQVDPRTYKRRGA
;
A
#
# COMPACT_ATOMS: atom_id res chain seq x y z
N MET A 1 17.74 -8.64 0.91
CA MET A 1 16.66 -9.08 1.82
C MET A 1 15.32 -8.94 1.11
N GLN A 2 14.23 -9.40 1.72
CA GLN A 2 12.87 -9.16 1.22
C GLN A 2 12.06 -8.47 2.33
N PHE A 3 11.35 -7.42 1.96
CA PHE A 3 10.49 -6.66 2.85
C PHE A 3 9.08 -6.63 2.28
N VAL A 4 8.08 -6.63 3.16
CA VAL A 4 6.68 -6.51 2.78
C VAL A 4 6.19 -5.15 3.26
N VAL A 5 5.49 -4.42 2.40
CA VAL A 5 4.90 -3.13 2.72
C VAL A 5 3.46 -3.13 2.26
N HIS A 6 2.54 -2.88 3.18
CA HIS A 6 1.12 -2.69 2.90
C HIS A 6 0.81 -1.21 2.78
N THR A 7 -0.02 -0.85 1.78
CA THR A 7 -0.61 0.48 1.69
C THR A 7 -2.03 0.50 2.24
N GLN A 8 -2.48 1.69 2.58
CA GLN A 8 -3.86 1.98 2.96
C GLN A 8 -4.38 3.10 2.07
N VAL A 9 -5.50 2.86 1.41
CA VAL A 9 -6.24 3.89 0.67
C VAL A 9 -7.30 4.53 1.55
N LEU A 10 -7.43 5.86 1.46
CA LEU A 10 -8.59 6.61 1.91
C LEU A 10 -9.24 7.29 0.72
N GLU A 11 -10.56 7.11 0.56
CA GLU A 11 -11.33 7.78 -0.48
C GLU A 11 -12.28 8.80 0.14
N ASN A 12 -12.25 10.04 -0.35
CA ASN A 12 -13.14 11.12 0.07
C ASN A 12 -14.35 11.21 -0.86
N TYR A 13 -15.45 10.62 -0.42
CA TYR A 13 -16.70 10.65 -1.16
C TYR A 13 -17.28 12.06 -1.29
N GLY A 14 -16.96 12.96 -0.35
CA GLY A 14 -17.37 14.36 -0.43
C GLY A 14 -16.73 15.12 -1.59
N ALA A 15 -15.58 14.68 -2.10
CA ALA A 15 -14.92 15.30 -3.24
C ALA A 15 -15.52 14.87 -4.60
N HIS A 16 -16.40 13.85 -4.61
CA HIS A 16 -17.02 13.35 -5.86
C HIS A 16 -18.16 14.24 -6.35
N ALA A 17 -18.85 14.92 -5.44
CA ALA A 17 -20.03 15.73 -5.74
C ALA A 17 -19.95 17.17 -5.18
N GLU A 18 -19.10 17.40 -4.18
CA GLU A 18 -18.99 18.69 -3.47
C GLU A 18 -17.51 19.11 -3.39
N SER A 19 -17.18 20.07 -2.51
CA SER A 19 -15.79 20.54 -2.36
C SER A 19 -14.84 19.49 -1.77
N GLY A 20 -15.37 18.49 -1.04
CA GLY A 20 -14.59 17.53 -0.27
C GLY A 20 -13.82 18.11 0.92
N ARG A 21 -13.90 19.43 1.17
CA ARG A 21 -13.11 20.12 2.18
C ARG A 21 -13.77 20.04 3.54
N PHE A 22 -12.95 19.87 4.58
CA PHE A 22 -13.41 19.88 5.97
C PHE A 22 -14.02 21.24 6.36
N ALA A 23 -13.43 22.35 5.90
CA ALA A 23 -13.89 23.71 6.20
C ALA A 23 -15.32 24.00 5.71
N ASP A 24 -15.76 23.32 4.65
CA ASP A 24 -17.09 23.47 4.08
C ASP A 24 -18.10 22.49 4.72
N GLY A 25 -17.67 21.65 5.67
CA GLY A 25 -18.47 20.56 6.22
C GLY A 25 -18.69 19.38 5.27
N MET A 26 -17.94 19.32 4.16
CA MET A 26 -18.15 18.36 3.06
C MET A 26 -17.08 17.28 2.98
N ALA A 27 -16.28 17.06 4.03
CA ALA A 27 -15.33 15.95 4.07
C ALA A 27 -16.00 14.64 4.49
N TYR A 28 -15.85 13.59 3.70
CA TYR A 28 -16.35 12.26 4.04
C TYR A 28 -15.39 11.16 3.56
N TRP A 29 -14.43 10.86 4.42
CA TRP A 29 -13.37 9.87 4.15
C TRP A 29 -13.79 8.47 4.58
N LYS A 30 -13.45 7.48 3.77
CA LYS A 30 -13.62 6.05 4.09
C LYS A 30 -12.31 5.31 3.92
N PHE A 31 -12.04 4.40 4.86
CA PHE A 31 -11.05 3.35 4.65
C PHE A 31 -11.45 2.49 3.46
N LYS A 32 -10.48 2.27 2.58
CA LYS A 32 -10.54 1.34 1.47
C LYS A 32 -9.52 0.24 1.66
N GLY A 33 -9.36 -0.63 0.69
CA GLY A 33 -8.23 -1.56 0.71
C GLY A 33 -6.90 -0.82 0.54
N GLY A 34 -5.90 -1.57 0.16
CA GLY A 34 -4.65 -1.08 -0.38
C GLY A 34 -3.97 -2.25 -1.06
N ASP A 35 -2.71 -2.07 -1.39
CA ASP A 35 -1.92 -3.10 -2.03
C ASP A 35 -0.83 -3.61 -1.09
N THR A 36 -0.43 -4.86 -1.29
CA THR A 36 0.72 -5.47 -0.64
C THR A 36 1.88 -5.49 -1.61
N TYR A 37 3.01 -4.91 -1.24
CA TYR A 37 4.23 -4.90 -2.04
C TYR A 37 5.29 -5.80 -1.40
N VAL A 38 5.84 -6.72 -2.18
CA VAL A 38 7.04 -7.49 -1.79
C VAL A 38 8.24 -6.85 -2.48
N VAL A 39 9.09 -6.22 -1.67
CA VAL A 39 10.23 -5.41 -2.12
C VAL A 39 11.52 -6.21 -1.98
N THR A 40 12.25 -6.32 -3.08
CA THR A 40 13.58 -6.95 -3.15
C THR A 40 14.65 -5.93 -3.55
N GLY A 41 15.92 -6.30 -3.43
CA GLY A 41 17.04 -5.46 -3.89
C GLY A 41 17.48 -4.34 -2.95
N LEU A 42 16.95 -4.34 -1.71
CA LEU A 42 17.32 -3.43 -0.64
C LEU A 42 17.76 -4.19 0.61
N ASP A 43 18.46 -3.47 1.50
CA ASP A 43 19.04 -4.03 2.73
C ASP A 43 18.36 -3.51 4.00
N ARG A 44 17.47 -2.51 3.90
CA ARG A 44 16.75 -1.95 5.05
C ARG A 44 15.27 -1.72 4.75
N ILE A 45 14.44 -1.98 5.75
CA ILE A 45 12.98 -1.81 5.65
C ILE A 45 12.58 -0.35 5.40
N GLN A 46 13.33 0.61 5.94
CA GLN A 46 13.09 2.04 5.73
C GLN A 46 13.23 2.42 4.25
N ASP A 47 14.20 1.84 3.55
CA ASP A 47 14.40 2.08 2.12
C ASP A 47 13.28 1.44 1.30
N ALA A 48 12.77 0.28 1.72
CA ALA A 48 11.63 -0.37 1.08
C ALA A 48 10.34 0.45 1.25
N VAL A 49 10.06 0.95 2.45
CA VAL A 49 8.90 1.82 2.71
C VAL A 49 9.03 3.13 1.94
N ALA A 50 10.22 3.72 1.89
CA ALA A 50 10.47 4.94 1.11
C ALA A 50 10.24 4.72 -0.39
N PHE A 51 10.70 3.59 -0.93
CA PHE A 51 10.47 3.22 -2.34
C PHE A 51 8.99 2.99 -2.64
N VAL A 52 8.26 2.25 -1.81
CA VAL A 52 6.81 2.03 -1.98
C VAL A 52 6.06 3.35 -1.88
N GLY A 53 6.41 4.22 -0.92
CA GLY A 53 5.90 5.58 -0.85
C GLY A 53 6.13 6.37 -2.13
N ALA A 54 7.29 6.23 -2.79
CA ALA A 54 7.58 6.95 -4.03
C ALA A 54 6.72 6.47 -5.23
N ILE A 55 6.30 5.20 -5.25
CA ILE A 55 5.56 4.62 -6.39
C ILE A 55 4.04 4.59 -6.19
N ALA A 56 3.56 4.53 -4.95
CA ALA A 56 2.15 4.33 -4.62
C ALA A 56 1.49 5.52 -3.91
N LEU A 57 2.24 6.44 -3.28
CA LEU A 57 1.64 7.50 -2.46
C LEU A 57 0.83 8.48 -3.32
N ASP A 58 -0.39 8.75 -2.86
CA ASP A 58 -1.24 9.84 -3.33
C ASP A 58 -1.69 10.66 -2.11
N ASN A 59 -1.76 11.98 -2.25
CA ASN A 59 -2.22 12.88 -1.20
C ASN A 59 -3.20 13.93 -1.73
N GLY A 60 -4.08 13.54 -2.64
CA GLY A 60 -5.18 14.35 -3.15
C GLY A 60 -6.29 14.64 -2.13
N ILE A 61 -7.22 15.50 -2.54
CA ILE A 61 -8.44 15.81 -1.78
C ILE A 61 -9.49 14.70 -1.91
N GLY A 62 -9.50 13.98 -3.03
CA GLY A 62 -10.42 12.87 -3.32
C GLY A 62 -9.88 11.49 -2.94
N TRP A 63 -8.55 11.35 -2.88
CA TRP A 63 -7.87 10.08 -2.71
C TRP A 63 -6.60 10.30 -1.90
N LYS A 64 -6.30 9.37 -1.00
CA LYS A 64 -4.99 9.26 -0.36
C LYS A 64 -4.58 7.81 -0.37
N GLU A 65 -3.29 7.56 -0.55
CA GLU A 65 -2.72 6.24 -0.38
C GLU A 65 -1.36 6.38 0.31
N PHE A 66 -1.10 5.58 1.33
CA PHE A 66 0.14 5.65 2.10
C PHE A 66 0.54 4.30 2.69
N PRO A 67 1.84 4.02 2.85
CA PRO A 67 2.31 2.86 3.60
C PRO A 67 1.79 2.87 5.05
N CYS A 68 1.26 1.76 5.54
CA CYS A 68 0.65 1.67 6.87
C CYS A 68 1.20 0.52 7.74
N HIS A 69 1.74 -0.53 7.13
CA HIS A 69 2.32 -1.68 7.82
C HIS A 69 3.50 -2.23 7.03
N TYR A 70 4.54 -2.70 7.72
CA TYR A 70 5.77 -3.15 7.09
C TYR A 70 6.50 -4.17 7.96
N THR A 71 6.98 -5.23 7.32
CA THR A 71 7.65 -6.38 7.97
C THR A 71 8.77 -6.90 7.07
N THR A 72 9.63 -7.77 7.61
CA THR A 72 10.41 -8.67 6.77
C THR A 72 9.51 -9.73 6.14
N TYR A 73 9.95 -10.35 5.04
CA TYR A 73 9.16 -11.40 4.40
C TYR A 73 8.90 -12.60 5.32
N ASP A 74 9.86 -12.98 6.15
CA ASP A 74 9.69 -14.11 7.09
C ASP A 74 8.67 -13.80 8.19
N GLU A 75 8.66 -12.56 8.70
CA GLU A 75 7.63 -12.10 9.65
C GLU A 75 6.24 -12.10 9.01
N TRP A 76 6.12 -11.62 7.77
CA TRP A 76 4.85 -11.67 7.04
C TRP A 76 4.35 -13.12 6.83
N LEU A 77 5.23 -14.06 6.46
CA LEU A 77 4.86 -15.47 6.34
C LEU A 77 4.37 -16.06 7.68
N ALA A 78 4.94 -15.61 8.80
CA ALA A 78 4.49 -16.03 10.13
C ALA A 78 3.09 -15.47 10.46
N GLU A 79 2.80 -14.22 10.07
CA GLU A 79 1.46 -13.62 10.22
C GLU A 79 0.41 -14.37 9.39
N LEU A 80 0.75 -14.75 8.15
CA LEU A 80 -0.13 -15.52 7.27
C LEU A 80 -0.38 -16.95 7.76
N ALA A 81 0.39 -17.46 8.72
CA ALA A 81 0.25 -18.84 9.20
C ALA A 81 -1.05 -19.06 9.99
N ASP A 82 -1.63 -17.99 10.55
CA ASP A 82 -2.90 -18.02 11.28
C ASP A 82 -4.13 -18.02 10.35
N ASP A 83 -3.94 -17.69 9.07
CA ASP A 83 -5.00 -17.65 8.06
C ASP A 83 -5.27 -19.04 7.45
N SER A 84 -6.44 -19.18 6.81
CA SER A 84 -6.73 -20.37 6.01
C SER A 84 -5.78 -20.46 4.80
N GLU A 85 -5.49 -21.69 4.37
CA GLU A 85 -4.59 -21.95 3.24
C GLU A 85 -4.99 -21.16 1.97
N ASP A 86 -6.26 -21.24 1.57
CA ASP A 86 -6.79 -20.49 0.42
C ASP A 86 -6.58 -18.98 0.54
N TYR A 87 -6.72 -18.41 1.74
CA TYR A 87 -6.58 -16.97 1.94
C TYR A 87 -5.12 -16.54 1.95
N ARG A 88 -4.24 -17.36 2.52
CA ARG A 88 -2.79 -17.17 2.41
C ARG A 88 -2.33 -17.20 0.95
N GLU A 89 -2.77 -18.18 0.17
CA GLU A 89 -2.45 -18.28 -1.25
C GLU A 89 -2.91 -17.03 -2.01
N TYR A 90 -4.16 -16.62 -1.79
CA TYR A 90 -4.70 -15.39 -2.39
C TYR A 90 -3.86 -14.15 -2.06
N GLN A 91 -3.45 -13.99 -0.80
CA GLN A 91 -2.62 -12.85 -0.37
C GLN A 91 -1.25 -12.87 -1.05
N MET A 92 -0.62 -14.04 -1.18
CA MET A 92 0.68 -14.20 -1.84
C MET A 92 0.61 -13.96 -3.35
N GLU A 93 -0.44 -14.46 -4.02
CA GLU A 93 -0.66 -14.25 -5.46
C GLU A 93 -1.00 -12.81 -5.80
N SER A 94 -1.73 -12.13 -4.91
CA SER A 94 -2.13 -10.73 -5.09
C SER A 94 -1.00 -9.74 -4.81
N ALA A 95 0.06 -10.17 -4.10
CA ALA A 95 1.16 -9.28 -3.72
C ALA A 95 2.00 -8.84 -4.94
N ILE A 96 2.29 -7.55 -5.01
CA ILE A 96 3.00 -6.90 -6.11
C ILE A 96 4.51 -7.00 -5.87
N GLN A 97 5.20 -7.77 -6.72
CA GLN A 97 6.65 -7.95 -6.67
C GLN A 97 7.37 -6.75 -7.29
N VAL A 98 8.25 -6.10 -6.52
CA VAL A 98 9.00 -4.91 -6.98
C VAL A 98 10.46 -4.94 -6.55
N ASP A 99 11.31 -4.34 -7.39
CA ASP A 99 12.74 -4.10 -7.11
C ASP A 99 13.10 -2.71 -7.64
N PRO A 100 13.60 -1.77 -6.81
CA PRO A 100 13.88 -0.41 -7.24
C PRO A 100 14.95 -0.31 -8.35
N ARG A 101 15.76 -1.35 -8.54
CA ARG A 101 16.83 -1.38 -9.56
C ARG A 101 16.29 -1.73 -10.96
N THR A 102 15.12 -2.37 -11.03
CA THR A 102 14.52 -2.84 -12.29
C THR A 102 13.11 -2.33 -12.51
N TYR A 103 12.49 -1.74 -11.48
CA TYR A 103 11.12 -1.23 -11.53
C TYR A 103 10.96 -0.17 -12.62
N LYS A 104 9.95 -0.38 -13.46
CA LYS A 104 9.50 0.58 -14.46
C LYS A 104 8.07 0.97 -14.11
N ARG A 105 7.87 2.25 -13.79
CA ARG A 105 6.53 2.78 -13.55
C ARG A 105 5.69 2.56 -14.79
N ARG A 106 4.55 1.88 -14.65
CA ARG A 106 3.60 1.71 -15.77
C ARG A 106 3.03 3.09 -16.11
N GLY A 107 3.11 3.49 -17.38
CA GLY A 107 2.56 4.77 -17.88
C GLY A 107 3.49 5.99 -17.78
N ALA A 108 4.80 5.79 -17.58
CA ALA A 108 5.82 6.83 -17.74
C ALA A 108 6.47 6.80 -19.13
#